data_AF-A0A524CLZ4-F1
#
_entry.id   AF-A0A524CLZ4-F1
#
_cell.length_a   1.000
_cell.length_b   1.000
_cell.length_c   1.000
_cell.angle_alpha   90.00
_cell.angle_beta   90.00
_cell.angle_gamma   90.00
#
_symmetry.space_group_name_H-M   'P 1'
#
loop_
_entity.id
_entity.type
_entity.pdbx_description
1 polymer ?
#
loop_
_entity_poly.entity_id
_entity_poly.type
_entity_poly.pdbx_seq_one_letter_code
_entity_poly.pdbx_strand_id
1 'polypeptide(L)'
;IAVSGVKWGDGVMPGHYTHVAMYIGGGLIVEAMPDGVRYAYSYIVHGADDAAIVRVNAPSWARQAAADFCEAQVGKPYDYIWLTYIGGKQVYGSSYYCSELTWAGYQDAAGIDIDDNPGWSWSYGYNVAPQEIPDDGDTWIVQHAY
;
A
#
# COMPACT_ATOMS: atom_id res chain seq x y z
N ILE A 1 10.16 1.58 -2.63
CA ILE A 1 9.83 2.85 -1.95
C ILE A 1 8.33 2.94 -2.07
N ALA A 2 7.58 3.04 -0.99
CA ALA A 2 6.13 3.20 -1.07
C ALA A 2 5.80 4.70 -0.97
N VAL A 3 4.77 5.12 -1.68
CA VAL A 3 4.10 6.39 -1.39
C VAL A 3 2.89 6.01 -0.55
N SER A 4 2.96 6.32 0.75
CA SER A 4 1.83 6.10 1.63
C SER A 4 1.12 7.43 1.88
N GLY A 5 -0.13 7.35 2.26
CA GLY A 5 -0.70 8.46 2.98
C GLY A 5 -1.28 9.56 2.18
N VAL A 6 -1.74 9.25 0.98
CA VAL A 6 -2.66 10.14 0.27
C VAL A 6 -3.98 10.15 1.05
N LYS A 7 -4.26 11.27 1.72
CA LYS A 7 -5.59 11.53 2.28
C LYS A 7 -6.46 12.16 1.19
N TRP A 8 -7.39 11.36 0.66
CA TRP A 8 -8.53 11.85 -0.11
C TRP A 8 -9.76 11.75 0.78
N GLY A 9 -10.47 12.85 1.00
CA GLY A 9 -11.61 12.91 1.92
C GLY A 9 -12.62 11.76 1.73
N ASP A 10 -12.71 10.87 2.72
CA ASP A 10 -13.79 10.76 3.72
C ASP A 10 -13.38 9.67 4.73
N GLY A 11 -13.61 9.93 6.02
CA GLY A 11 -13.12 9.17 7.18
C GLY A 11 -13.79 7.82 7.42
N VAL A 12 -13.92 6.99 6.37
CA VAL A 12 -14.49 5.63 6.45
C VAL A 12 -13.43 4.60 6.81
N MET A 13 -12.17 4.80 6.40
CA MET A 13 -11.05 3.94 6.80
C MET A 13 -10.46 4.42 8.13
N PRO A 14 -10.26 3.53 9.12
CA PRO A 14 -9.55 3.88 10.34
C PRO A 14 -8.08 4.19 10.01
N GLY A 15 -7.56 5.26 10.61
CA GLY A 15 -6.23 5.79 10.34
C GLY A 15 -6.24 7.21 9.74
N HIS A 16 -5.08 7.87 9.73
CA HIS A 16 -4.93 9.21 9.13
C HIS A 16 -4.78 9.11 7.61
N TYR A 17 -4.02 8.12 7.16
CA TYR A 17 -3.75 7.81 5.78
C TYR A 17 -4.80 6.84 5.20
N THR A 18 -5.33 7.14 4.02
CA THR A 18 -6.43 6.38 3.40
C THR A 18 -6.07 5.66 2.11
N HIS A 19 -4.85 5.83 1.60
CA HIS A 19 -4.38 5.20 0.37
C HIS A 19 -2.87 4.98 0.36
N VAL A 20 -2.42 3.95 -0.36
CA VAL A 20 -1.00 3.60 -0.57
C VAL A 20 -0.76 3.24 -2.04
N ALA A 21 0.39 3.64 -2.55
CA ALA A 21 0.87 3.26 -3.87
C ALA A 21 2.35 2.87 -3.82
N MET A 22 2.79 2.00 -4.72
CA MET A 22 4.18 1.61 -4.86
C MET A 22 4.90 2.55 -5.83
N TYR A 23 6.01 3.18 -5.43
CA TYR A 23 6.86 3.91 -6.37
C TYR A 23 7.78 2.94 -7.11
N ILE A 24 7.68 2.95 -8.44
CA ILE A 24 8.39 2.00 -9.32
C ILE A 24 9.58 2.65 -10.07
N GLY A 25 9.83 3.95 -9.86
CA GLY A 25 10.88 4.69 -10.56
C GLY A 25 10.33 5.56 -11.69
N GLY A 26 11.18 6.43 -12.26
CA GLY A 26 10.82 7.26 -13.41
C GLY A 26 9.66 8.25 -13.19
N GLY A 27 9.31 8.58 -11.94
CA GLY A 27 8.14 9.40 -11.65
C GLY A 27 6.80 8.66 -11.79
N LEU A 28 6.83 7.32 -11.78
CA LEU A 28 5.65 6.47 -11.85
C LEU A 28 5.39 5.75 -10.53
N ILE A 29 4.11 5.47 -10.30
CA ILE A 29 3.61 4.63 -9.24
C ILE A 29 2.71 3.54 -9.82
N VAL A 30 2.55 2.46 -9.07
CA VAL A 30 1.47 1.49 -9.23
C VAL A 30 0.56 1.59 -8.02
N GLU A 31 -0.74 1.71 -8.27
CA GLU A 31 -1.77 1.80 -7.24
C GLU A 31 -2.95 0.88 -7.57
N ALA A 32 -3.67 0.43 -6.55
CA ALA A 32 -4.98 -0.18 -6.71
C ALA A 32 -6.06 0.86 -6.40
N MET A 33 -6.92 1.13 -7.37
CA MET A 33 -8.02 2.10 -7.29
C MET A 33 -9.34 1.41 -7.66
N PRO A 34 -10.53 2.02 -7.46
CA PRO A 34 -11.80 1.39 -7.81
C PRO A 34 -11.93 0.88 -9.27
N ASP A 35 -11.12 1.42 -10.20
CA ASP A 35 -11.00 0.99 -11.59
C ASP A 35 -9.95 -0.11 -11.85
N GLY A 36 -9.28 -0.58 -10.80
CA GLY A 36 -8.29 -1.68 -10.83
C GLY A 36 -6.87 -1.24 -10.48
N VAL A 37 -5.94 -2.18 -10.57
CA VAL A 37 -4.50 -1.93 -10.44
C VAL A 37 -3.99 -1.25 -11.71
N ARG A 38 -3.37 -0.08 -11.56
CA ARG A 38 -2.97 0.75 -12.69
C ARG A 38 -1.66 1.48 -12.45
N TYR A 39 -1.04 1.92 -13.55
CA TYR A 39 0.01 2.92 -13.51
C TYR A 39 -0.58 4.31 -13.31
N ALA A 40 0.12 5.14 -12.55
CA ALA A 40 -0.13 6.56 -12.48
C ALA A 40 1.19 7.34 -12.35
N TYR A 41 1.15 8.65 -12.62
CA TYR A 41 2.28 9.50 -12.33
C TYR A 41 2.34 9.83 -10.85
N SER A 42 3.54 9.82 -10.27
CA SER A 42 3.74 10.10 -8.84
C SER A 42 3.27 11.50 -8.44
N TYR A 43 3.18 12.47 -9.37
CA TYR A 43 2.72 13.81 -9.05
C TYR A 43 1.24 13.88 -8.62
N ILE A 44 0.44 12.83 -8.84
CA ILE A 44 -0.97 12.82 -8.37
C ILE A 44 -1.07 13.04 -6.86
N VAL A 45 0.00 12.71 -6.13
CA VAL A 45 0.10 12.88 -4.66
C VAL A 45 0.07 14.35 -4.25
N HIS A 46 0.42 15.28 -5.16
CA HIS A 46 0.32 16.72 -4.88
C HIS A 46 -1.13 17.22 -4.77
N GLY A 47 -2.10 16.42 -5.23
CA GLY A 47 -3.53 16.72 -5.05
C GLY A 47 -4.11 16.15 -3.75
N ALA A 48 -3.31 15.52 -2.90
CA ALA A 48 -3.75 14.99 -1.61
C ALA A 48 -3.79 16.08 -0.53
N ASP A 49 -4.65 15.92 0.47
CA ASP A 49 -4.69 16.82 1.64
C ASP A 49 -3.47 16.63 2.57
N ASP A 50 -2.85 15.46 2.49
CA ASP A 50 -1.61 15.08 3.17
C ASP A 50 -0.97 13.93 2.37
N ALA A 51 0.36 13.79 2.41
CA ALA A 51 1.10 12.70 1.75
C ALA A 51 2.46 12.40 2.40
N ALA A 52 2.81 11.12 2.51
CA ALA A 52 4.12 10.68 3.00
C ALA A 52 4.84 9.74 2.01
N ILE A 53 6.14 9.97 1.82
CA ILE A 53 6.99 8.99 1.16
C ILE A 53 7.54 8.07 2.24
N VAL A 54 7.22 6.78 2.15
CA VAL A 54 7.61 5.75 3.12
C VAL A 54 8.64 4.83 2.49
N ARG A 55 9.64 4.41 3.27
CA ARG A 55 10.65 3.46 2.83
C ARG A 55 10.71 2.28 3.78
N VAL A 56 10.72 1.09 3.19
CA VAL A 56 10.88 -0.18 3.91
C VAL A 56 12.36 -0.50 4.14
N ASN A 57 12.65 -1.02 5.32
CA ASN A 57 13.93 -1.53 5.81
C ASN A 57 14.30 -2.87 5.18
N ALA A 58 14.46 -2.82 3.86
CA ALA A 58 14.80 -3.97 3.05
C ALA A 58 16.15 -3.76 2.36
N PRO A 59 16.80 -4.80 1.83
CA PRO A 59 17.86 -4.62 0.83
C PRO A 59 17.28 -4.03 -0.48
N SER A 60 18.14 -3.44 -1.31
CA SER A 60 17.71 -2.80 -2.57
C SER A 60 16.99 -3.76 -3.52
N TRP A 61 17.46 -5.01 -3.61
CA TRP A 61 16.85 -6.03 -4.46
C TRP A 61 15.41 -6.37 -4.03
N ALA A 62 15.12 -6.41 -2.72
CA ALA A 62 13.79 -6.72 -2.22
C ALA A 62 12.82 -5.56 -2.51
N ARG A 63 13.28 -4.32 -2.40
CA ARG A 63 12.49 -3.14 -2.80
C ARG A 63 12.17 -3.14 -4.29
N GLN A 64 13.11 -3.58 -5.13
CA GLN A 64 12.87 -3.69 -6.57
C GLN A 64 11.90 -4.84 -6.87
N ALA A 65 12.09 -6.02 -6.28
CA ALA A 65 11.19 -7.15 -6.46
C ALA A 65 9.75 -6.82 -6.02
N ALA A 66 9.57 -6.06 -4.93
CA ALA A 66 8.24 -5.59 -4.51
C ALA A 66 7.60 -4.63 -5.53
N ALA A 67 8.41 -3.77 -6.17
CA ALA A 67 7.94 -2.91 -7.25
C ALA A 67 7.54 -3.73 -8.49
N ASP A 68 8.41 -4.65 -8.92
CA ASP A 68 8.18 -5.56 -10.05
C ASP A 68 6.93 -6.42 -9.82
N PHE A 69 6.72 -6.88 -8.59
CA PHE A 69 5.50 -7.59 -8.19
C PHE A 69 4.25 -6.74 -8.41
N CYS A 70 4.25 -5.49 -7.92
CA CYS A 70 3.12 -4.58 -8.07
C CYS A 70 2.82 -4.30 -9.55
N GLU A 71 3.87 -4.07 -10.36
CA GLU A 71 3.73 -3.89 -11.81
C GLU A 71 3.09 -5.10 -12.49
N ALA A 72 3.46 -6.33 -12.08
CA ALA A 72 2.88 -7.55 -12.61
C ALA A 72 1.39 -7.72 -12.27
N GLN A 73 0.85 -6.95 -11.31
CA GLN A 73 -0.56 -6.98 -10.95
C GLN A 73 -1.41 -5.98 -11.76
N VAL A 74 -0.80 -5.11 -12.58
CA VAL A 74 -1.53 -4.12 -13.39
C VAL A 74 -2.59 -4.80 -14.27
N GLY A 75 -3.81 -4.27 -14.23
CA GLY A 75 -4.99 -4.80 -14.91
C GLY A 75 -5.85 -5.73 -14.04
N LYS A 76 -5.41 -6.13 -12.85
CA LYS A 76 -6.28 -6.83 -11.90
C LYS A 76 -7.35 -5.90 -11.32
N PRO A 77 -8.56 -6.41 -11.02
CA PRO A 77 -9.63 -5.62 -10.42
C PRO A 77 -9.29 -5.17 -9.00
N TYR A 78 -9.98 -4.11 -8.55
CA TYR A 78 -9.94 -3.66 -7.17
C TYR A 78 -10.59 -4.69 -6.24
N ASP A 79 -9.95 -4.94 -5.11
CA ASP A 79 -10.54 -5.77 -4.08
C ASP A 79 -11.37 -4.94 -3.12
N TYR A 80 -12.64 -5.31 -2.93
CA TYR A 80 -13.52 -4.67 -1.96
C TYR A 80 -13.59 -5.44 -0.63
N ILE A 81 -12.79 -6.50 -0.49
CA ILE A 81 -12.75 -7.36 0.69
C ILE A 81 -12.36 -6.61 1.96
N TRP A 82 -11.62 -5.49 1.86
CA TRP A 82 -11.30 -4.62 2.99
C TRP A 82 -12.55 -4.04 3.68
N LEU A 83 -13.70 -3.96 2.99
CA LEU A 83 -14.99 -3.59 3.60
C LEU A 83 -15.51 -4.68 4.54
N THR A 84 -14.97 -5.89 4.45
CA THR A 84 -15.31 -7.03 5.29
C THR A 84 -14.14 -7.26 6.25
N TYR A 85 -14.32 -6.95 7.54
CA TYR A 85 -13.30 -7.14 8.58
C TYR A 85 -12.70 -8.57 8.65
N ILE A 86 -13.40 -9.56 8.08
CA ILE A 86 -13.05 -10.99 8.12
C ILE A 86 -12.28 -11.43 6.87
N GLY A 87 -12.30 -10.63 5.80
CA GLY A 87 -11.97 -11.10 4.47
C GLY A 87 -10.47 -11.30 4.18
N GLY A 88 -9.58 -10.69 4.96
CA GLY A 88 -8.16 -11.03 4.97
C GLY A 88 -7.35 -10.52 3.76
N LYS A 89 -6.06 -10.28 3.99
CA LYS A 89 -5.05 -9.96 2.96
C LYS A 89 -4.49 -11.23 2.31
N GLN A 90 -4.12 -11.15 1.03
CA GLN A 90 -3.55 -12.26 0.26
C GLN A 90 -2.35 -11.84 -0.58
N VAL A 91 -1.32 -12.70 -0.63
CA VAL A 91 -0.13 -12.43 -1.46
C VAL A 91 -0.48 -12.61 -2.94
N TYR A 92 -1.15 -13.72 -3.30
CA TYR A 92 -1.50 -14.05 -4.69
C TYR A 92 -3.02 -13.99 -4.92
N GLY A 93 -3.57 -12.78 -4.89
CA GLY A 93 -4.99 -12.51 -5.12
C GLY A 93 -5.38 -12.39 -6.59
N SER A 94 -6.66 -12.63 -6.88
CA SER A 94 -7.27 -12.26 -8.17
C SER A 94 -7.62 -10.77 -8.26
N SER A 95 -7.55 -10.06 -7.13
CA SER A 95 -7.86 -8.64 -6.92
C SER A 95 -6.95 -8.13 -5.81
N TYR A 96 -6.73 -6.80 -5.76
CA TYR A 96 -6.01 -6.16 -4.66
C TYR A 96 -6.66 -4.83 -4.27
N TYR A 97 -6.63 -4.50 -2.97
CA TYR A 97 -6.78 -3.12 -2.51
C TYR A 97 -5.41 -2.45 -2.30
N CYS A 98 -5.41 -1.14 -2.06
CA CYS A 98 -4.21 -0.30 -2.18
C CYS A 98 -3.05 -0.72 -1.27
N SER A 99 -3.30 -0.86 0.03
CA SER A 99 -2.30 -1.29 1.02
C SER A 99 -1.96 -2.77 0.90
N GLU A 100 -2.93 -3.63 0.58
CA GLU A 100 -2.69 -5.06 0.33
C GLU A 100 -1.72 -5.27 -0.83
N LEU A 101 -1.87 -4.55 -1.94
CA LEU A 101 -0.97 -4.67 -3.09
C LEU A 101 0.48 -4.40 -2.67
N THR A 102 0.68 -3.35 -1.87
CA THR A 102 1.99 -2.94 -1.39
C THR A 102 2.58 -3.95 -0.40
N TRP A 103 1.76 -4.40 0.56
CA TRP A 103 2.12 -5.46 1.51
C TRP A 103 2.48 -6.78 0.79
N ALA A 104 1.64 -7.23 -0.14
CA ALA A 104 1.83 -8.44 -0.91
C ALA A 104 3.15 -8.41 -1.70
N GLY A 105 3.54 -7.26 -2.25
CA GLY A 105 4.82 -7.11 -2.94
C GLY A 105 6.04 -7.34 -2.03
N TYR A 106 6.02 -6.82 -0.80
CA TYR A 106 7.11 -7.04 0.16
C TYR A 106 7.09 -8.45 0.76
N GLN A 107 5.90 -9.01 0.96
CA GLN A 107 5.74 -10.39 1.38
C GLN A 107 6.26 -11.38 0.31
N ASP A 108 5.94 -11.16 -0.97
CA ASP A 108 6.46 -11.97 -2.10
C ASP A 108 7.98 -11.81 -2.27
N ALA A 109 8.47 -10.57 -2.24
CA ALA A 109 9.87 -10.28 -2.51
C ALA A 109 10.82 -10.94 -1.50
N ALA A 110 10.51 -10.86 -0.21
CA ALA A 110 11.45 -11.27 0.84
C ALA A 110 10.78 -11.77 2.13
N GLY A 111 9.46 -11.96 2.14
CA GLY A 111 8.71 -12.28 3.36
C GLY A 111 8.72 -11.16 4.40
N ILE A 112 8.86 -9.90 3.95
CA ILE A 112 8.86 -8.73 4.84
C ILE A 112 7.41 -8.34 5.06
N ASP A 113 6.95 -8.46 6.30
CA ASP A 113 5.61 -8.14 6.73
C ASP A 113 5.58 -6.68 7.18
N ILE A 114 5.01 -5.80 6.36
CA ILE A 114 4.84 -4.37 6.65
C ILE A 114 3.42 -4.05 7.14
N ASP A 115 2.78 -5.03 7.77
CA ASP A 115 1.54 -4.87 8.49
C ASP A 115 1.84 -4.82 10.00
N ASP A 116 1.64 -3.65 10.61
CA ASP A 116 1.88 -3.42 12.03
C ASP A 116 1.01 -4.33 12.92
N ASN A 117 -0.16 -4.78 12.45
CA ASN A 117 -1.05 -5.69 13.17
C ASN A 117 -1.40 -6.93 12.31
N PRO A 118 -0.46 -7.85 12.07
CA PRO A 118 -0.62 -8.94 11.10
C PRO A 118 -1.66 -10.01 11.50
N GLY A 119 -2.20 -9.91 12.71
CA GLY A 119 -3.26 -10.75 13.25
C GLY A 119 -4.63 -10.07 13.24
N TRP A 120 -5.44 -10.34 14.26
CA TRP A 120 -6.71 -9.65 14.42
C TRP A 120 -6.52 -8.29 15.08
N SER A 121 -6.93 -7.23 14.40
CA SER A 121 -7.12 -5.89 14.95
C SER A 121 -8.60 -5.56 15.07
N TRP A 122 -9.03 -4.96 16.19
CA TRP A 122 -10.40 -4.45 16.30
C TRP A 122 -10.66 -3.25 15.37
N SER A 123 -9.60 -2.57 14.93
CA SER A 123 -9.68 -1.46 14.00
C SER A 123 -9.66 -1.93 12.54
N TYR A 124 -8.86 -2.95 12.23
CA TYR A 124 -8.53 -3.33 10.83
C TYR A 124 -8.99 -4.74 10.43
N GLY A 125 -9.44 -5.56 11.39
CA GLY A 125 -9.78 -6.95 11.15
C GLY A 125 -8.52 -7.78 10.86
N TYR A 126 -8.58 -8.63 9.84
CA TYR A 126 -7.41 -9.35 9.28
C TYR A 126 -6.84 -8.68 8.01
N ASN A 127 -7.21 -7.44 7.76
CA ASN A 127 -6.74 -6.66 6.62
C ASN A 127 -5.49 -5.85 7.01
N VAL A 128 -4.76 -5.35 6.01
CA VAL A 128 -3.67 -4.38 6.21
C VAL A 128 -4.15 -2.99 5.80
N ALA A 129 -4.37 -2.08 6.73
CA ALA A 129 -4.81 -0.73 6.43
C ALA A 129 -3.66 0.16 5.90
N PRO A 130 -3.97 1.20 5.10
CA PRO A 130 -2.96 2.16 4.63
C PRO A 130 -2.11 2.79 5.75
N GLN A 131 -2.73 3.01 6.91
CA GLN A 131 -2.08 3.57 8.09
C GLN A 131 -1.05 2.61 8.72
N GLU A 132 -1.23 1.30 8.57
CA GLU A 132 -0.30 0.32 9.17
C GLU A 132 1.05 0.33 8.47
N ILE A 133 1.10 0.68 7.19
CA ILE A 133 2.36 0.75 6.43
C ILE A 133 3.37 1.74 7.05
N PRO A 134 3.04 3.02 7.31
CA PRO A 134 3.98 3.96 7.96
C PRO A 134 4.16 3.74 9.47
N ASP A 135 3.23 3.04 10.13
CA ASP A 135 3.32 2.77 11.57
C ASP A 135 4.20 1.54 11.86
N ASP A 136 4.34 0.64 10.89
CA ASP A 136 5.11 -0.59 11.00
C ASP A 136 6.62 -0.33 11.23
N GLY A 137 7.20 -1.14 12.12
CA GLY A 137 8.59 -1.01 12.58
C GLY A 137 9.66 -1.30 11.52
N ASP A 138 9.30 -1.97 10.41
CA ASP A 138 10.17 -2.16 9.25
C ASP A 138 10.08 -1.00 8.25
N THR A 139 9.43 0.11 8.60
CA THR A 139 9.34 1.29 7.72
C THR A 139 9.82 2.57 8.40
N TRP A 140 10.08 3.59 7.57
CA TRP A 140 10.27 4.95 8.03
C TRP A 140 9.80 5.96 6.99
N ILE A 141 9.35 7.12 7.49
CA ILE A 141 8.99 8.27 6.65
C ILE A 141 10.28 8.91 6.13
N VAL A 142 10.40 8.99 4.81
CA VAL A 142 11.48 9.68 4.09
C VAL A 142 11.18 11.17 3.97
N GLN A 143 9.92 11.49 3.65
CA GLN A 143 9.44 12.85 3.44
C GLN A 143 7.96 12.91 3.80
N HIS A 144 7.55 14.00 4.42
CA HIS A 144 6.16 14.35 4.67
C HIS A 144 5.84 15.65 3.93
N ALA A 145 4.70 15.73 3.26
CA ALA A 145 4.21 16.92 2.58
C ALA A 145 2.83 17.28 3.13
N TYR A 146 2.73 18.48 3.69
CA TYR A 146 1.48 19.10 4.15
C TYR A 146 0.83 19.93 3.06
#